data_AF-A0A6N2E5Y3-F1
#
_entry.id   AF-A0A6N2E5Y3-F1
#
_cell.length_a   1.000
_cell.length_b   1.000
_cell.length_c   1.000
_cell.angle_alpha   90.00
_cell.angle_beta   90.00
_cell.angle_gamma   90.00
#
_symmetry.space_group_name_H-M   'P 1'
#
loop_
_entity.id
_entity.type
_entity.pdbx_description
1 polymer ?
#
loop_
_entity_poly.entity_id
_entity_poly.type
_entity_poly.pdbx_seq_one_letter_code
_entity_poly.pdbx_strand_id
1 'polypeptide(L)'
;FEPRVITEETAERLRNRSAPSEPPPPRHNAFLDALYQITTRRDAERQIVPYRFLGRPTQVHQMLLEPLRRVEEELNELSVYDPEVRAFVAGLHQISGFLWRNIAGTQSRSYHGYGVAVDLIPRSYERRWGYWRWAMDGGVEEWWDIPAEHRWSVPDPVLLVFESHGFVWGGKWLSFDPIHFEYRPEVLLLNELRSARDD
;
A
#
# COMPACT_ATOMS: atom_id res chain seq x y z
N PHE A 1 3.89 4.80 -17.81
CA PHE A 1 2.85 5.59 -17.11
C PHE A 1 2.64 6.88 -17.87
N GLU A 2 1.42 7.19 -18.30
CA GLU A 2 1.11 8.54 -18.79
C GLU A 2 1.12 9.53 -17.63
N PRO A 3 1.66 10.75 -17.81
CA PRO A 3 1.65 11.76 -16.77
C PRO A 3 0.20 12.15 -16.43
N ARG A 4 -0.11 12.15 -15.13
CA ARG A 4 -1.45 12.44 -14.63
C ARG A 4 -1.76 13.92 -14.86
N VAL A 5 -2.87 14.22 -15.53
CA VAL A 5 -3.37 15.60 -15.64
C VAL A 5 -4.13 15.96 -14.36
N ILE A 6 -3.63 16.94 -13.60
CA ILE A 6 -4.33 17.51 -12.44
C ILE A 6 -5.08 18.76 -12.91
N THR A 7 -6.42 18.70 -12.90
CA THR A 7 -7.28 19.86 -13.16
C THR A 7 -7.20 20.86 -12.00
N GLU A 8 -7.45 22.14 -12.26
CA GLU A 8 -7.51 23.19 -11.21
C GLU A 8 -8.52 22.85 -10.10
N GLU A 9 -9.69 22.30 -10.43
CA GLU A 9 -10.68 21.85 -9.44
C GLU A 9 -10.11 20.78 -8.50
N THR A 10 -9.37 19.81 -9.05
CA THR A 10 -8.69 18.78 -8.26
C THR A 10 -7.60 19.39 -7.40
N ALA A 11 -6.79 20.32 -7.92
CA ALA A 11 -5.76 21.01 -7.16
C ALA A 11 -6.36 21.80 -5.98
N GLU A 12 -7.46 22.51 -6.20
CA GLU A 12 -8.16 23.26 -5.15
C GLU A 12 -8.71 22.33 -4.05
N ARG A 13 -9.31 21.19 -4.43
CA ARG A 13 -9.74 20.16 -3.47
C ARG A 13 -8.58 19.62 -2.64
N LEU A 14 -7.40 19.45 -3.23
CA LEU A 14 -6.21 18.96 -2.55
C LEU A 14 -5.60 20.01 -1.61
N ARG A 15 -5.59 21.29 -2.01
CA ARG A 15 -5.24 22.40 -1.12
C ARG A 15 -6.15 22.44 0.10
N ASN A 16 -7.47 22.37 -0.10
CA ASN A 16 -8.44 22.36 0.99
C ASN A 16 -8.29 21.16 1.92
N ARG A 17 -7.92 19.99 1.39
CA ARG A 17 -7.61 18.79 2.19
C ARG A 17 -6.34 18.92 3.03
N SER A 18 -5.39 19.75 2.59
CA SER A 18 -4.11 20.00 3.27
C SER A 18 -4.25 21.02 4.39
N ALA A 19 -5.33 21.82 4.40
CA ALA A 19 -5.67 22.71 5.50
C ALA A 19 -6.26 21.94 6.70
N PRO A 20 -6.10 22.45 7.94
CA PRO A 20 -6.78 21.90 9.11
C PRO A 20 -8.29 21.90 8.86
N SER A 21 -8.88 20.72 8.74
CA SER A 21 -10.29 20.53 8.44
C SER A 21 -10.86 19.38 9.27
N GLU A 22 -12.18 19.31 9.35
CA GLU A 22 -12.86 18.16 9.94
C GLU A 22 -12.46 16.88 9.18
N PRO A 23 -12.27 15.75 9.90
CA PRO A 23 -11.93 14.51 9.25
C PRO A 23 -13.03 14.14 8.24
N PRO A 24 -12.69 13.53 7.10
CA PRO A 24 -13.70 13.08 6.15
C PRO A 24 -14.63 12.06 6.83
N PRO A 25 -15.88 11.93 6.35
CA PRO A 25 -16.82 10.94 6.87
C PRO A 25 -16.18 9.55 6.93
N PRO A 26 -16.41 8.78 8.01
CA PRO A 26 -15.85 7.44 8.14
C PRO A 26 -16.36 6.54 7.01
N ARG A 27 -15.47 5.71 6.46
CA ARG A 27 -15.90 4.58 5.65
C ARG A 27 -16.63 3.59 6.54
N HIS A 28 -17.76 3.09 6.06
CA HIS A 28 -18.50 2.06 6.78
C HIS A 28 -17.74 0.74 6.68
N ASN A 29 -17.23 0.24 7.82
CA ASN A 29 -16.33 -0.90 7.85
C ASN A 29 -17.01 -2.26 7.63
N ALA A 30 -18.33 -2.36 7.74
CA ALA A 30 -19.01 -3.66 7.82
C ALA A 30 -18.68 -4.63 6.68
N PHE A 31 -18.45 -4.13 5.47
CA PHE A 31 -18.02 -4.98 4.36
C PHE A 31 -16.63 -5.60 4.61
N LEU A 32 -15.65 -4.79 5.03
CA LEU A 32 -14.30 -5.27 5.33
C LEU A 32 -14.26 -6.08 6.63
N ASP A 33 -15.05 -5.69 7.63
CA ASP A 33 -15.22 -6.45 8.87
C ASP A 33 -15.75 -7.86 8.58
N ALA A 34 -16.71 -7.99 7.66
CA ALA A 34 -17.25 -9.28 7.22
C ALA A 34 -16.25 -10.07 6.37
N LEU A 35 -15.60 -9.40 5.41
CA LEU A 35 -14.63 -10.03 4.50
C LEU A 35 -13.44 -10.61 5.26
N TYR A 36 -12.86 -9.84 6.18
CA TYR A 36 -11.68 -10.24 6.95
C TYR A 36 -12.03 -10.81 8.32
N GLN A 37 -13.31 -10.91 8.66
CA GLN A 37 -13.77 -11.43 9.96
C GLN A 37 -13.14 -10.70 11.16
N ILE A 38 -12.92 -9.40 11.04
CA ILE A 38 -12.31 -8.55 12.07
C ILE A 38 -13.22 -7.36 12.31
N THR A 39 -14.09 -7.44 13.32
CA THR A 39 -14.88 -6.27 13.76
C THR A 39 -14.20 -5.55 14.91
N THR A 40 -13.56 -6.31 15.80
CA THR A 40 -12.91 -5.82 17.01
C THR A 40 -11.43 -6.18 17.06
N ARG A 41 -10.68 -5.54 17.96
CA ARG A 41 -9.26 -5.88 18.19
C ARG A 41 -9.09 -7.34 18.61
N ARG A 42 -10.04 -7.88 19.35
CA ARG A 42 -10.04 -9.29 19.78
C ARG A 42 -10.23 -10.26 18.62
N ASP A 43 -10.98 -9.86 17.59
CA ASP A 43 -11.13 -10.68 16.39
C ASP A 43 -9.81 -10.70 15.60
N ALA A 44 -9.11 -9.56 15.53
CA ALA A 44 -7.79 -9.48 14.91
C ALA A 44 -6.80 -10.44 15.58
N GLU A 45 -6.80 -10.58 16.90
CA GLU A 45 -5.94 -11.54 17.61
C GLU A 45 -6.12 -13.01 17.15
N ARG A 46 -7.26 -13.36 16.53
CA ARG A 46 -7.52 -14.71 15.98
C ARG A 46 -7.11 -14.85 14.52
N GLN A 47 -7.13 -13.76 13.76
CA GLN A 47 -6.90 -13.75 12.31
C GLN A 47 -5.45 -13.38 11.96
N ILE A 48 -4.78 -12.63 12.83
CA ILE A 48 -3.41 -12.16 12.64
C ILE A 48 -2.42 -13.19 13.15
N VAL A 49 -1.49 -13.57 12.27
CA VAL A 49 -0.44 -14.57 12.54
C VAL A 49 0.94 -13.95 12.33
N PRO A 50 1.96 -14.39 13.10
CA PRO A 50 3.34 -14.07 12.80
C PRO A 50 3.74 -14.62 11.43
N TYR A 51 4.53 -13.84 10.69
CA TYR A 51 5.05 -14.25 9.39
C TYR A 51 6.47 -13.70 9.19
N ARG A 52 7.25 -14.32 8.30
CA ARG A 52 8.54 -13.80 7.88
C ARG A 52 8.48 -13.61 6.37
N PHE A 53 8.60 -12.37 5.93
CA PHE A 53 8.51 -12.00 4.52
C PHE A 53 9.80 -11.29 4.10
N LEU A 54 10.39 -11.75 3.00
CA LEU A 54 11.71 -11.37 2.50
C LEU A 54 12.76 -11.45 3.62
N GLY A 55 12.66 -12.43 4.51
CA GLY A 55 13.56 -12.58 5.67
C GLY A 55 13.31 -11.64 6.86
N ARG A 56 12.38 -10.68 6.79
CA ARG A 56 12.03 -9.78 7.92
C ARG A 56 10.79 -10.28 8.66
N PRO A 57 10.76 -10.21 10.00
CA PRO A 57 9.58 -10.57 10.77
C PRO A 57 8.48 -9.53 10.57
N THR A 58 7.23 -10.00 10.52
CA THR A 58 6.03 -9.17 10.46
C THR A 58 4.84 -9.93 11.05
N GLN A 59 3.67 -9.31 11.05
CA GLN A 59 2.40 -9.95 11.41
C GLN A 59 1.39 -9.61 10.33
N VAL A 60 0.63 -10.58 9.85
CA VAL A 60 -0.35 -10.38 8.77
C VAL A 60 -1.59 -11.21 9.03
N HIS A 61 -2.67 -10.89 8.35
CA HIS A 61 -3.85 -11.74 8.32
C HIS A 61 -3.50 -13.08 7.65
N GLN A 62 -4.06 -14.18 8.16
CA GLN A 62 -3.88 -15.52 7.58
C GLN A 62 -4.17 -15.62 6.06
N MET A 63 -4.99 -14.73 5.49
CA MET A 63 -5.28 -14.69 4.05
C MET A 63 -4.08 -14.24 3.21
N LEU A 64 -3.10 -13.56 3.81
CA LEU A 64 -1.91 -13.08 3.11
C LEU A 64 -0.81 -14.13 3.03
N LEU A 65 -0.92 -15.26 3.73
CA LEU A 65 0.15 -16.26 3.77
C LEU A 65 0.51 -16.78 2.38
N GLU A 66 -0.48 -17.22 1.60
CA GLU A 66 -0.25 -17.73 0.24
C GLU A 66 0.12 -16.64 -0.76
N PRO A 67 -0.58 -15.48 -0.84
CA PRO A 67 -0.15 -14.38 -1.71
C PRO A 67 1.28 -13.91 -1.43
N LEU A 68 1.66 -13.71 -0.17
CA LEU A 68 3.02 -13.27 0.18
C LEU A 68 4.06 -14.36 -0.09
N ARG A 69 3.74 -15.65 0.12
CA ARG A 69 4.64 -16.74 -0.23
C ARG A 69 4.97 -16.72 -1.72
N ARG A 70 3.96 -16.57 -2.58
CA ARG A 70 4.15 -16.51 -4.05
C ARG A 70 4.96 -15.28 -4.48
N VAL A 71 4.68 -14.12 -3.89
CA VAL A 71 5.50 -12.91 -4.10
C VAL A 71 6.95 -13.15 -3.68
N GLU A 72 7.18 -13.74 -2.50
CA GLU A 72 8.53 -14.01 -2.01
C GLU A 72 9.30 -14.97 -2.93
N GLU A 73 8.67 -16.05 -3.38
CA GLU A 73 9.25 -17.01 -4.32
C GLU A 73 9.66 -16.35 -5.64
N GLU A 74 8.74 -15.61 -6.27
CA GLU A 74 9.01 -14.95 -7.55
C GLU A 74 10.06 -13.84 -7.42
N LEU A 75 10.05 -13.06 -6.33
CA LEU A 75 11.09 -12.07 -6.07
C LEU A 75 12.46 -12.70 -5.80
N ASN A 76 12.51 -13.86 -5.13
CA ASN A 76 13.76 -14.58 -4.91
C ASN A 76 14.33 -15.12 -6.22
N GLU A 77 13.49 -15.65 -7.11
CA GLU A 77 13.88 -16.11 -8.45
C GLU A 77 14.40 -14.93 -9.29
N LEU A 78 13.66 -13.82 -9.34
CA LEU A 78 14.08 -12.61 -10.07
C LEU A 78 15.40 -12.05 -9.51
N SER A 79 15.58 -12.07 -8.19
CA SER A 79 16.81 -11.57 -7.52
C SER A 79 18.08 -12.32 -7.93
N VAL A 80 17.99 -13.50 -8.54
CA VAL A 80 19.16 -14.23 -9.07
C VAL A 80 19.76 -13.47 -10.26
N TYR A 81 18.91 -12.98 -11.17
CA TYR A 81 19.35 -12.43 -12.46
C TYR A 81 19.15 -10.92 -12.58
N ASP A 82 18.23 -10.33 -11.80
CA ASP A 82 17.96 -8.90 -11.77
C ASP A 82 18.71 -8.21 -10.60
N PRO A 83 19.77 -7.42 -10.89
CA PRO A 83 20.52 -6.72 -9.85
C PRO A 83 19.70 -5.63 -9.15
N GLU A 84 18.71 -5.03 -9.80
CA GLU A 84 17.87 -3.98 -9.22
C GLU A 84 16.93 -4.59 -8.17
N VAL A 85 16.24 -5.69 -8.50
CA VAL A 85 15.39 -6.42 -7.56
C VAL A 85 16.20 -6.91 -6.36
N ARG A 86 17.37 -7.50 -6.62
CA ARG A 86 18.28 -7.97 -5.56
C ARG A 86 18.72 -6.83 -4.64
N ALA A 87 19.13 -5.69 -5.21
CA ALA A 87 19.53 -4.52 -4.43
C ALA A 87 18.37 -3.95 -3.62
N PHE A 88 17.17 -3.90 -4.20
CA PHE A 88 15.96 -3.44 -3.52
C PHE A 88 15.62 -4.32 -2.31
N VAL A 89 15.51 -5.64 -2.50
CA VAL A 89 15.21 -6.60 -1.41
C VAL A 89 16.31 -6.56 -0.34
N ALA A 90 17.57 -6.47 -0.73
CA ALA A 90 18.68 -6.28 0.21
C ALA A 90 18.65 -4.91 0.90
N GLY A 91 18.07 -3.89 0.28
CA GLY A 91 17.95 -2.52 0.80
C GLY A 91 16.82 -2.32 1.82
N LEU A 92 15.89 -3.27 1.95
CA LEU A 92 14.78 -3.17 2.90
C LEU A 92 15.26 -3.23 4.36
N HIS A 93 14.79 -2.29 5.17
CA HIS A 93 15.02 -2.28 6.61
C HIS A 93 13.98 -3.11 7.35
N GLN A 94 12.70 -2.90 7.03
CA GLN A 94 11.57 -3.45 7.77
C GLN A 94 10.40 -3.79 6.83
N ILE A 95 9.61 -4.79 7.23
CA ILE A 95 8.29 -5.07 6.66
C ILE A 95 7.23 -4.81 7.73
N SER A 96 6.37 -3.82 7.51
CA SER A 96 5.30 -3.47 8.46
C SER A 96 3.96 -4.01 7.97
N GLY A 97 3.39 -4.99 8.68
CA GLY A 97 2.10 -5.61 8.36
C GLY A 97 0.98 -5.08 9.25
N PHE A 98 0.57 -5.88 10.24
CA PHE A 98 -0.54 -5.55 11.13
C PHE A 98 -0.21 -4.41 12.10
N LEU A 99 -1.11 -3.43 12.16
CA LEU A 99 -1.15 -2.39 13.18
C LEU A 99 -2.59 -1.95 13.41
N TRP A 100 -3.13 -2.22 14.59
CA TRP A 100 -4.51 -1.84 14.95
C TRP A 100 -4.65 -0.32 15.05
N ARG A 101 -5.03 0.34 13.95
CA ARG A 101 -5.17 1.80 13.86
C ARG A 101 -6.18 2.26 12.81
N ASN A 102 -6.57 3.53 12.95
CA ASN A 102 -7.23 4.27 11.88
C ASN A 102 -6.19 4.94 10.96
N ILE A 103 -6.62 5.34 9.77
CA ILE A 103 -5.81 6.15 8.85
C ILE A 103 -5.65 7.55 9.47
N ALA A 104 -4.42 8.07 9.47
CA ALA A 104 -4.09 9.36 10.08
C ALA A 104 -4.97 10.50 9.54
N GLY A 105 -5.59 11.25 10.45
CA GLY A 105 -6.53 12.33 10.11
C GLY A 105 -7.92 11.85 9.67
N THR A 106 -8.27 10.58 9.91
CA THR A 106 -9.60 10.03 9.57
C THR A 106 -10.13 9.14 10.69
N GLN A 107 -11.42 8.82 10.61
CA GLN A 107 -12.06 7.81 11.45
C GLN A 107 -12.15 6.42 10.79
N SER A 108 -11.57 6.25 9.60
CA SER A 108 -11.62 4.98 8.85
C SER A 108 -10.51 4.02 9.31
N ARG A 109 -10.85 2.73 9.49
CA ARG A 109 -9.86 1.71 9.83
C ARG A 109 -8.87 1.53 8.67
N SER A 110 -7.58 1.45 8.99
CA SER A 110 -6.54 1.18 8.00
C SER A 110 -6.56 -0.28 7.54
N TYR A 111 -6.11 -0.58 6.33
CA TYR A 111 -5.84 -1.96 5.89
C TYR A 111 -4.79 -2.67 6.76
N HIS A 112 -3.84 -1.93 7.36
CA HIS A 112 -2.97 -2.47 8.41
C HIS A 112 -3.76 -2.94 9.64
N GLY A 113 -4.89 -2.30 9.95
CA GLY A 113 -5.76 -2.69 11.06
C GLY A 113 -6.53 -4.00 10.81
N TYR A 114 -6.62 -4.42 9.55
CA TYR A 114 -7.10 -5.74 9.16
C TYR A 114 -5.95 -6.73 8.90
N GLY A 115 -4.69 -6.28 8.93
CA GLY A 115 -3.51 -7.10 8.64
C GLY A 115 -3.39 -7.52 7.17
N VAL A 116 -4.08 -6.83 6.27
CA VAL A 116 -4.10 -7.13 4.83
C VAL A 116 -3.35 -6.09 4.01
N ALA A 117 -2.44 -5.35 4.66
CA ALA A 117 -1.49 -4.47 3.99
C ALA A 117 -0.08 -4.72 4.50
N VAL A 118 0.91 -4.42 3.66
CA VAL A 118 2.33 -4.47 3.99
C VAL A 118 3.02 -3.20 3.49
N ASP A 119 3.89 -2.62 4.33
CA ASP A 119 4.82 -1.57 3.92
C ASP A 119 6.22 -2.15 3.73
N LEU A 120 6.83 -1.87 2.58
CA LEU A 120 8.22 -2.18 2.24
C LEU A 120 9.11 -0.99 2.64
N ILE A 121 9.58 -0.96 3.89
CA ILE A 121 10.33 0.18 4.42
C ILE A 121 11.81 0.06 4.06
N PRO A 122 12.38 0.94 3.21
CA PRO A 122 13.79 0.89 2.86
C PRO A 122 14.68 1.43 3.98
N ARG A 123 15.97 1.08 3.97
CA ARG A 123 16.98 1.72 4.83
C ARG A 123 17.17 3.20 4.52
N SER A 124 16.95 3.60 3.27
CA SER A 124 17.12 4.95 2.79
C SER A 124 16.08 5.26 1.73
N TYR A 125 15.50 6.46 1.79
CA TYR A 125 14.63 7.00 0.74
C TYR A 125 15.41 7.79 -0.31
N GLU A 126 16.74 7.81 -0.24
CA GLU A 126 17.61 8.50 -1.22
C GLU A 126 17.27 9.99 -1.42
N ARG A 127 16.87 10.66 -0.32
CA ARG A 127 16.41 12.06 -0.32
C ARG A 127 15.16 12.31 -1.18
N ARG A 128 14.37 11.26 -1.48
CA ARG A 128 13.08 11.31 -2.15
C ARG A 128 11.94 11.16 -1.15
N TRP A 129 10.73 11.52 -1.55
CA TRP A 129 9.54 11.44 -0.72
C TRP A 129 8.95 10.02 -0.74
N GLY A 130 8.98 9.35 0.41
CA GLY A 130 8.35 8.04 0.61
C GLY A 130 6.87 8.08 0.96
N TYR A 131 6.33 9.27 1.23
CA TYR A 131 4.94 9.48 1.61
C TYR A 131 4.50 10.91 1.32
N TRP A 132 3.31 11.09 0.74
CA TRP A 132 2.80 12.41 0.35
C TRP A 132 2.74 13.42 1.52
N ARG A 133 2.39 12.96 2.72
CA ARG A 133 2.29 13.83 3.90
C ARG A 133 3.66 14.36 4.31
N TRP A 134 4.72 13.58 4.16
CA TRP A 134 6.08 14.05 4.44
C TRP A 134 6.50 15.16 3.49
N ALA A 135 6.08 15.08 2.22
CA ALA A 135 6.36 16.14 1.25
C ALA A 135 5.62 17.43 1.61
N MET A 136 4.34 17.32 1.98
CA MET A 136 3.54 18.45 2.48
C MET A 136 4.14 19.05 3.76
N ASP A 137 4.45 18.23 4.77
CA ASP A 137 5.06 18.67 6.03
C ASP A 137 6.45 19.28 5.80
N GLY A 138 7.13 18.88 4.73
CA GLY A 138 8.39 19.44 4.24
C GLY A 138 8.27 20.74 3.44
N GLY A 139 7.06 21.30 3.30
CA GLY A 139 6.81 22.58 2.63
C GLY A 139 6.56 22.50 1.13
N VAL A 140 6.31 21.31 0.57
CA VAL A 140 5.92 21.16 -0.83
C VAL A 140 4.43 21.52 -0.97
N GLU A 141 4.15 22.71 -1.49
CA GLU A 141 2.77 23.22 -1.64
C GLU A 141 1.93 22.31 -2.55
N GLU A 142 2.47 21.92 -3.71
CA GLU A 142 1.81 21.05 -4.68
C GLU A 142 2.30 19.60 -4.57
N TRP A 143 2.20 19.03 -3.37
CA TRP A 143 2.70 17.67 -3.10
C TRP A 143 2.11 16.60 -4.03
N TRP A 144 0.94 16.85 -4.64
CA TRP A 144 0.30 15.94 -5.59
C TRP A 144 0.98 15.90 -6.98
N ASP A 145 1.72 16.94 -7.34
CA ASP A 145 2.39 17.08 -8.64
C ASP A 145 3.93 17.01 -8.55
N ILE A 146 4.44 16.36 -7.50
CA ILE A 146 5.88 16.14 -7.35
C ILE A 146 6.40 15.30 -8.53
N PRO A 147 7.49 15.69 -9.22
CA PRO A 147 8.10 14.87 -10.27
C PRO A 147 8.46 13.46 -9.79
N ALA A 148 8.36 12.46 -10.67
CA ALA A 148 8.53 11.05 -10.30
C ALA A 148 9.92 10.78 -9.69
N GLU A 149 10.97 11.45 -10.18
CA GLU A 149 12.34 11.38 -9.68
C GLU A 149 12.53 11.89 -8.23
N HIS A 150 11.57 12.68 -7.73
CA HIS A 150 11.53 13.15 -6.35
C HIS A 150 10.66 12.29 -5.44
N ARG A 151 9.97 11.28 -5.99
CA ARG A 151 9.25 10.28 -5.22
C ARG A 151 10.11 9.05 -5.08
N TRP A 152 10.17 8.50 -3.87
CA TRP A 152 10.75 7.17 -3.71
C TRP A 152 9.80 6.17 -4.37
N SER A 153 10.32 5.14 -5.02
CA SER A 153 9.48 4.16 -5.70
C SER A 153 10.05 2.75 -5.55
N VAL A 154 9.15 1.79 -5.61
CA VAL A 154 9.46 0.38 -5.77
C VAL A 154 9.87 0.13 -7.23
N PRO A 155 10.88 -0.70 -7.53
CA PRO A 155 11.23 -1.07 -8.91
C PRO A 155 10.05 -1.73 -9.63
N ASP A 156 9.90 -1.44 -10.92
CA ASP A 156 8.81 -1.96 -11.74
C ASP A 156 8.69 -3.49 -11.70
N PRO A 157 9.78 -4.30 -11.76
CA PRO A 157 9.66 -5.74 -11.64
C PRO A 157 9.05 -6.17 -10.29
N VAL A 158 9.43 -5.51 -9.19
CA VAL A 158 8.86 -5.81 -7.87
C VAL A 158 7.38 -5.44 -7.82
N LEU A 159 7.03 -4.28 -8.36
CA LEU A 159 5.63 -3.85 -8.46
C LEU A 159 4.78 -4.87 -9.23
N LEU A 160 5.26 -5.33 -10.39
CA LEU A 160 4.54 -6.29 -11.23
C LEU A 160 4.28 -7.61 -10.52
N VAL A 161 5.27 -8.13 -9.76
CA VAL A 161 5.08 -9.34 -8.95
C VAL A 161 4.01 -9.13 -7.87
N PHE A 162 4.02 -8.00 -7.17
CA PHE A 162 2.98 -7.72 -6.18
C PHE A 162 1.59 -7.65 -6.84
N GLU A 163 1.45 -6.95 -7.96
CA GLU A 163 0.18 -6.79 -8.64
C GLU A 163 -0.34 -8.10 -9.24
N SER A 164 0.53 -8.97 -9.76
CA SER A 164 0.15 -10.29 -10.27
C SER A 164 -0.40 -11.23 -9.19
N HIS A 165 0.01 -11.03 -7.93
CA HIS A 165 -0.47 -11.79 -6.76
C HIS A 165 -1.58 -11.09 -5.97
N GLY A 166 -2.15 -10.04 -6.55
CA GLY A 166 -3.39 -9.42 -6.08
C GLY A 166 -3.23 -8.30 -5.05
N PHE A 167 -2.05 -7.68 -5.03
CA PHE A 167 -1.82 -6.46 -4.28
C PHE A 167 -2.10 -5.22 -5.14
N VAL A 168 -2.59 -4.17 -4.49
CA VAL A 168 -2.78 -2.83 -5.06
C VAL A 168 -1.72 -1.92 -4.45
N TRP A 169 -0.96 -1.23 -5.31
CA TRP A 169 0.14 -0.39 -4.87
C TRP A 169 -0.26 1.05 -4.58
N GLY A 170 0.16 1.56 -3.41
CA GLY A 170 -0.12 2.91 -2.94
C GLY A 170 0.57 4.02 -3.73
N GLY A 171 1.64 3.72 -4.47
CA GLY A 171 2.34 4.69 -5.31
C GLY A 171 1.50 5.21 -6.49
N LYS A 172 0.46 4.46 -6.91
CA LYS A 172 -0.48 4.89 -7.98
C LYS A 172 -1.54 5.89 -7.48
N TRP A 173 -1.65 6.10 -6.18
CA TRP A 173 -2.67 6.97 -5.60
C TRP A 173 -2.34 8.45 -5.79
N LEU A 174 -3.37 9.30 -5.73
CA LEU A 174 -3.19 10.76 -5.73
C LEU A 174 -2.40 11.21 -4.49
N SER A 175 -2.79 10.68 -3.34
CA SER A 175 -2.01 10.70 -2.11
C SER A 175 -1.04 9.52 -2.12
N PHE A 176 0.08 9.67 -2.83
CA PHE A 176 1.03 8.59 -3.06
C PHE A 176 1.59 8.02 -1.74
N ASP A 177 1.70 6.69 -1.71
CA ASP A 177 2.29 5.94 -0.61
C ASP A 177 3.09 4.75 -1.19
N PRO A 178 4.27 5.01 -1.78
CA PRO A 178 5.02 4.05 -2.60
C PRO A 178 5.56 2.87 -1.80
N ILE A 179 5.66 2.96 -0.48
CA ILE A 179 6.05 1.82 0.35
C ILE A 179 4.89 0.84 0.55
N HIS A 180 3.65 1.27 0.31
CA HIS A 180 2.43 0.60 0.79
C HIS A 180 1.79 -0.30 -0.27
N PHE A 181 1.41 -1.51 0.13
CA PHE A 181 0.65 -2.46 -0.67
C PHE A 181 -0.56 -2.97 0.11
N GLU A 182 -1.75 -2.93 -0.51
CA GLU A 182 -2.98 -3.51 0.04
C GLU A 182 -3.32 -4.81 -0.70
N TYR A 183 -3.59 -5.91 0.01
CA TYR A 183 -4.20 -7.11 -0.59
C TYR A 183 -5.71 -6.91 -0.72
N ARG A 184 -6.21 -6.84 -1.96
CA ARG A 184 -7.59 -6.42 -2.29
C ARG A 184 -8.32 -7.45 -3.15
N PRO A 185 -8.50 -8.70 -2.66
CA PRO A 185 -9.06 -9.79 -3.46
C PRO A 185 -10.45 -9.48 -3.98
N GLU A 186 -11.26 -8.72 -3.24
CA GLU A 186 -12.61 -8.34 -3.65
C GLU A 186 -12.63 -7.43 -4.89
N VAL A 187 -11.60 -6.60 -5.08
CA VAL A 187 -11.51 -5.71 -6.23
C VAL A 187 -11.20 -6.51 -7.49
N LEU A 188 -10.29 -7.48 -7.36
CA LEU A 188 -9.82 -8.33 -8.45
C LEU A 188 -10.92 -9.29 -8.90
N LEU A 189 -11.56 -9.96 -7.94
CA LEU A 189 -12.70 -10.85 -8.22
C LEU A 189 -13.86 -10.10 -8.88
N LEU A 190 -14.16 -8.87 -8.43
CA LEU A 190 -15.19 -8.06 -9.08
C LEU A 190 -14.81 -7.68 -10.52
N ASN A 191 -13.52 -7.41 -10.79
CA ASN A 191 -13.04 -7.10 -12.12
C ASN A 191 -13.17 -8.32 -13.06
N GLU A 192 -12.73 -9.50 -12.60
CA GLU A 192 -12.88 -10.76 -13.34
C GLU A 192 -14.35 -11.08 -13.65
N LEU A 193 -15.23 -10.91 -12.66
CA LEU A 193 -16.68 -11.11 -12.81
C LEU A 193 -17.33 -10.13 -13.80
N ARG A 194 -16.75 -8.93 -14.00
CA ARG A 194 -17.23 -7.97 -14.99
C ARG A 194 -16.75 -8.35 -16.38
N SER A 195 -15.46 -8.63 -16.55
CA SER A 195 -14.91 -9.05 -17.85
C SER A 195 -15.61 -10.29 -18.38
N ALA A 196 -15.85 -11.29 -17.53
CA ALA A 196 -16.56 -12.52 -17.92
C ALA A 196 -18.06 -12.33 -18.29
N ARG A 197 -18.64 -11.14 -18.06
CA ARG A 197 -20.01 -10.80 -18.48
C ARG A 197 -20.06 -10.02 -19.79
N ASP A 198 -18.93 -9.42 -20.17
CA ASP A 198 -18.78 -8.63 -21.39
C ASP A 198 -18.25 -9.50 -22.57
N ASP A 199 -17.84 -10.75 -22.27
CA ASP A 199 -17.52 -11.83 -23.21
C ASP A 199 -18.72 -12.76 -23.49
#